data_AF-A0A523RRS6-F1
#
_entry.id   AF-A0A523RRS6-F1
#
_cell.length_a   1.000
_cell.length_b   1.000
_cell.length_c   1.000
_cell.angle_alpha   90.00
_cell.angle_beta   90.00
_cell.angle_gamma   90.00
#
_symmetry.space_group_name_H-M   'P 1'
#
loop_
_entity.id
_entity.type
_entity.pdbx_description
1 polymer ?
#
loop_
_entity_poly.entity_id
_entity_poly.type
_entity_poly.pdbx_seq_one_letter_code
_entity_poly.pdbx_strand_id
1 'polypeptide(L)'
;MKKKDVKCKKCSHYILGVKGLGVQCSLTQRKQNEIPLSNMIEDTAPSWCPKVRRIGGRPKKKHTARWILKKRLDVLWAQAVKVIAQNRCEIVTDKRCQNVNGLGKGHGLNAHHLIGRSNFNVRWDVDNGVALCVKHHVFSIWSAHKNPFWFLQKMIDIRGKAWYTMIQDRALKNGGIAKHSMEELERIEMQLIKIIKKEGGC
;
A
#
# COMPACT_ATOMS: atom_id res chain seq x y z
N MET A 1 33.45 12.80 26.90
CA MET A 1 32.88 11.45 27.12
C MET A 1 33.29 10.53 25.98
N LYS A 2 34.17 9.56 26.23
CA LYS A 2 34.65 8.60 25.21
C LYS A 2 33.50 7.67 24.82
N LYS A 3 33.20 7.56 23.52
CA LYS A 3 32.23 6.60 22.98
C LYS A 3 32.76 5.21 23.32
N LYS A 4 31.99 4.40 24.05
CA LYS A 4 32.35 3.01 24.34
C LYS A 4 31.99 2.18 23.13
N ASP A 5 32.99 1.57 22.51
CA ASP A 5 32.84 0.70 21.35
C ASP A 5 32.10 -0.59 21.72
N VAL A 6 31.10 -0.93 20.91
CA VAL A 6 30.29 -2.13 21.07
C VAL A 6 31.02 -3.29 20.39
N LYS A 7 31.87 -4.00 21.14
CA LYS A 7 32.50 -5.24 20.66
C LYS A 7 31.45 -6.32 20.37
N CYS A 8 31.45 -6.85 19.15
CA CYS A 8 30.67 -8.02 18.77
C CYS A 8 31.26 -9.29 19.39
N LYS A 9 30.85 -9.64 20.62
CA LYS A 9 31.40 -10.75 21.43
C LYS A 9 31.26 -12.18 20.84
N LYS A 10 30.73 -12.37 19.62
CA LYS A 10 30.51 -13.71 19.02
C LYS A 10 30.79 -13.81 17.50
N CYS A 11 31.51 -12.86 16.89
CA CYS A 11 31.98 -13.03 15.51
C CYS A 11 33.50 -13.08 15.52
N SER A 12 34.06 -14.29 15.49
CA SER A 12 35.46 -14.51 15.14
C SER A 12 35.60 -14.09 13.67
N HIS A 13 36.06 -12.87 13.43
CA HIS A 13 36.54 -12.48 12.12
C HIS A 13 37.81 -13.29 11.89
N TYR A 14 37.74 -14.35 11.09
CA TYR A 14 38.96 -15.02 10.64
C TYR A 14 39.50 -14.23 9.46
N ILE A 15 40.72 -13.71 9.62
CA ILE A 15 41.52 -13.16 8.53
C ILE A 15 42.02 -14.36 7.72
N LEU A 16 41.30 -14.75 6.67
CA LEU A 16 41.85 -15.67 5.68
C LEU A 16 42.77 -14.84 4.77
N GLY A 17 44.03 -14.72 5.19
CA GLY A 17 45.06 -14.11 4.38
C GLY A 17 45.40 -14.99 3.19
N VAL A 18 44.75 -14.74 2.05
CA VAL A 18 45.28 -15.06 0.72
C VAL A 18 44.87 -13.92 -0.22
N LYS A 19 45.84 -13.43 -1.00
CA LYS A 19 45.80 -12.24 -1.87
C LYS A 19 44.43 -11.98 -2.53
N GLY A 20 43.76 -10.91 -2.09
CA GLY A 20 42.43 -10.46 -2.55
C GLY A 20 41.68 -9.81 -1.37
N LEU A 21 42.06 -8.57 -1.05
CA LEU A 21 41.88 -7.85 0.23
C LEU A 21 40.42 -7.56 0.67
N GLY A 22 39.64 -8.58 1.03
CA GLY A 22 38.30 -8.43 1.60
C GLY A 22 38.09 -9.23 2.88
N VAL A 23 37.43 -8.64 3.88
CA VAL A 23 36.96 -9.40 5.06
C VAL A 23 35.55 -9.91 4.80
N GLN A 24 35.36 -11.23 4.80
CA GLN A 24 34.04 -11.85 4.60
C GLN A 24 33.44 -12.28 5.94
N CYS A 25 32.18 -11.92 6.20
CA CYS A 25 31.47 -12.41 7.37
C CYS A 25 31.09 -13.90 7.18
N SER A 26 31.62 -14.78 8.02
CA SER A 26 31.36 -16.23 7.99
C SER A 26 29.88 -16.62 8.21
N LEU A 27 29.06 -15.68 8.67
CA LEU A 27 27.61 -15.87 8.86
C LEU A 27 26.76 -15.45 7.66
N THR A 28 27.36 -14.87 6.61
CA THR A 28 26.64 -14.38 5.44
C THR A 28 27.41 -14.65 4.15
N GLN A 29 26.84 -15.40 3.20
CA GLN A 29 27.46 -15.69 1.90
C GLN A 29 27.25 -14.58 0.83
N ARG A 30 26.86 -13.37 1.22
CA ARG A 30 26.57 -12.28 0.25
C ARG A 30 27.86 -11.58 -0.16
N LYS A 31 28.17 -11.52 -1.46
CA LYS A 31 29.33 -10.79 -2.04
C LYS A 31 29.40 -9.31 -1.67
N GLN A 32 28.26 -8.68 -1.37
CA GLN A 32 28.16 -7.26 -0.96
C GLN A 32 28.79 -6.97 0.42
N ASN A 33 29.30 -7.99 1.10
CA ASN A 33 29.85 -7.92 2.45
C ASN A 33 31.38 -7.98 2.47
N GLU A 34 32.03 -7.89 1.31
CA GLU A 34 33.48 -7.70 1.21
C GLU A 34 33.81 -6.23 1.45
N ILE A 35 34.56 -5.94 2.50
CA ILE A 35 35.07 -4.58 2.77
C ILE A 35 36.56 -4.57 2.46
N PRO A 36 37.04 -3.66 1.59
CA PRO A 36 38.46 -3.45 1.38
C PRO A 36 39.15 -3.16 2.72
N LEU A 37 40.29 -3.81 2.98
CA LEU A 37 41.06 -3.61 4.21
C LEU A 37 41.38 -2.13 4.49
N SER A 38 41.56 -1.31 3.45
CA SER A 38 41.78 0.14 3.55
C SER A 38 40.60 0.91 4.19
N ASN A 39 39.41 0.33 4.18
CA ASN A 39 38.18 0.94 4.70
C ASN A 39 37.78 0.41 6.09
N MET A 40 38.57 -0.51 6.66
CA MET A 40 38.36 -0.98 8.02
C MET A 40 38.97 0.01 9.01
N ILE A 41 38.13 0.88 9.58
CA ILE A 41 38.46 1.61 10.81
C ILE A 41 38.30 0.60 11.95
N GLU A 42 39.38 0.36 12.71
CA GLU A 42 39.63 -0.81 13.56
C GLU A 42 38.52 -1.18 14.56
N ASP A 43 37.57 -0.29 14.86
CA ASP A 43 36.53 -0.50 15.89
C ASP A 43 35.07 -0.41 15.42
N THR A 44 34.81 -0.31 14.10
CA THR A 44 33.43 -0.20 13.60
C THR A 44 32.99 -1.43 12.83
N ALA A 45 32.07 -2.19 13.43
CA ALA A 45 31.40 -3.27 12.72
C ALA A 45 30.54 -2.70 11.56
N PRO A 46 30.49 -3.38 10.39
CA PRO A 46 29.82 -2.85 9.20
C PRO A 46 28.32 -2.62 9.38
N SER A 47 27.76 -1.62 8.68
CA SER A 47 26.33 -1.26 8.77
C SER A 47 25.36 -2.38 8.39
N TRP A 48 25.84 -3.39 7.65
CA TRP A 48 25.09 -4.57 7.22
C TRP A 48 25.25 -5.78 8.17
N CYS A 49 26.09 -5.70 9.21
CA CYS A 49 26.32 -6.82 10.12
C CYS A 49 25.03 -7.20 10.88
N PRO A 50 24.51 -8.43 10.75
CA PRO A 50 23.24 -8.84 11.35
C PRO A 50 23.26 -8.88 12.89
N LYS A 51 24.46 -8.98 13.49
CA LYS A 51 24.65 -8.89 14.95
C LYS A 51 24.83 -7.46 15.45
N VAL A 52 25.20 -6.52 14.58
CA VAL A 52 24.99 -5.09 14.81
C VAL A 52 23.52 -4.80 14.52
N ARG A 53 22.62 -5.44 15.28
CA ARG A 53 21.31 -4.82 15.53
C ARG A 53 21.66 -3.43 16.04
N ARG A 54 21.34 -2.37 15.29
CA ARG A 54 21.57 -0.99 15.75
C ARG A 54 21.09 -0.91 17.20
N ILE A 55 22.02 -0.87 18.15
CA ILE A 55 21.75 -0.51 19.54
C ILE A 55 21.43 0.98 19.41
N GLY A 56 20.16 1.31 19.20
CA GLY A 56 19.72 2.64 18.76
C GLY A 56 18.85 2.68 17.49
N GLY A 57 18.43 1.54 16.94
CA GLY A 57 17.33 1.55 15.98
C GLY A 57 16.10 2.19 16.64
N ARG A 58 15.57 3.28 16.06
CA ARG A 58 14.39 3.98 16.61
C ARG A 58 13.31 2.93 16.93
N PRO A 59 12.79 2.86 18.17
CA PRO A 59 11.74 1.92 18.50
C PRO A 59 10.62 2.03 17.47
N LYS A 60 10.12 0.90 16.96
CA LYS A 60 8.95 0.92 16.08
C LYS A 60 7.84 1.64 16.85
N LYS A 61 7.38 2.79 16.34
CA LYS A 61 6.29 3.53 16.95
C LYS A 61 5.09 2.59 17.03
N LYS A 62 4.51 2.43 18.23
CA LYS A 62 3.26 1.68 18.40
C LYS A 62 2.18 2.38 17.56
N HIS A 63 1.40 1.60 16.84
CA HIS A 63 0.28 2.14 16.07
C HIS A 63 -0.83 2.57 17.04
N THR A 64 -1.36 3.77 16.84
CA THR A 64 -2.49 4.28 17.63
C THR A 64 -3.78 3.58 17.22
N ALA A 65 -4.77 3.55 18.12
CA ALA A 65 -6.09 2.99 17.82
C ALA A 65 -6.70 3.59 16.55
N ARG A 66 -6.62 4.92 16.38
CA ARG A 66 -7.05 5.61 15.17
C ARG A 66 -6.34 5.12 13.90
N TRP A 67 -5.03 4.84 13.97
CA TRP A 67 -4.29 4.31 12.81
C TRP A 67 -4.79 2.92 12.43
N ILE A 68 -5.01 2.05 13.43
CA ILE A 68 -5.51 0.69 13.22
C ILE A 68 -6.90 0.74 12.58
N LEU A 69 -7.79 1.59 13.09
CA LEU A 69 -9.14 1.77 12.55
C LEU A 69 -9.12 2.26 11.09
N LYS A 70 -8.31 3.28 10.77
CA LYS A 70 -8.16 3.75 9.38
C LYS A 70 -7.68 2.65 8.43
N LYS A 71 -6.78 1.78 8.87
CA LYS A 71 -6.34 0.63 8.08
C LYS A 71 -7.44 -0.38 7.85
N ARG A 72 -8.25 -0.66 8.87
CA ARG A 72 -9.43 -1.52 8.75
C ARG A 72 -10.47 -0.94 7.79
N LEU A 73 -10.73 0.37 7.87
CA LEU A 73 -11.62 1.07 6.94
C LEU A 73 -11.13 0.98 5.49
N ASP A 74 -9.83 1.10 5.22
CA ASP A 74 -9.30 0.93 3.87
C ASP A 74 -9.59 -0.49 3.32
N VAL A 75 -9.53 -1.52 4.17
CA VAL A 75 -9.85 -2.91 3.79
C VAL A 75 -11.35 -3.09 3.55
N LEU A 76 -12.19 -2.63 4.48
CA LEU A 76 -13.64 -2.72 4.37
C LEU A 76 -14.18 -1.94 3.18
N TRP A 77 -13.66 -0.73 2.94
CA TRP A 77 -14.03 0.07 1.78
C TRP A 77 -13.69 -0.64 0.49
N ALA A 78 -12.48 -1.22 0.39
CA ALA A 78 -12.09 -1.96 -0.80
C ALA A 78 -12.97 -3.21 -1.03
N GLN A 79 -13.46 -3.85 0.03
CA GLN A 79 -14.43 -4.95 -0.07
C GLN A 79 -15.80 -4.44 -0.53
N ALA A 80 -16.32 -3.37 0.08
CA ALA A 80 -17.59 -2.75 -0.26
C ALA A 80 -17.67 -2.35 -1.75
N VAL A 81 -16.63 -1.68 -2.26
CA VAL A 81 -16.53 -1.30 -3.68
C VAL A 81 -16.61 -2.52 -4.59
N LYS A 82 -15.92 -3.61 -4.24
CA LYS A 82 -15.91 -4.84 -5.04
C LYS A 82 -17.26 -5.54 -5.06
N VAL A 83 -17.96 -5.62 -3.93
CA VAL A 83 -19.28 -6.26 -3.88
C VAL A 83 -20.35 -5.45 -4.60
N ILE A 84 -20.31 -4.11 -4.51
CA ILE A 84 -21.19 -3.22 -5.29
C ILE A 84 -20.98 -3.43 -6.79
N ALA A 85 -19.73 -3.55 -7.23
CA ALA A 85 -19.39 -3.88 -8.61
C ALA A 85 -19.62 -5.36 -8.97
N GLN A 86 -20.29 -6.13 -8.10
CA GLN A 86 -20.59 -7.55 -8.27
C GLN A 86 -19.34 -8.40 -8.58
N ASN A 87 -18.22 -8.03 -7.95
CA ASN A 87 -16.89 -8.60 -8.15
C ASN A 87 -16.40 -8.58 -9.62
N ARG A 88 -16.81 -7.55 -10.38
CA ARG A 88 -16.42 -7.34 -11.78
C ARG A 88 -15.63 -6.05 -11.95
N CYS A 89 -14.84 -6.00 -13.02
CA CYS A 89 -14.19 -4.76 -13.45
C CYS A 89 -15.25 -3.89 -14.12
N GLU A 90 -15.38 -2.64 -13.69
CA GLU A 90 -16.36 -1.70 -14.24
C GLU A 90 -15.98 -1.24 -15.66
N ILE A 91 -14.69 -1.15 -15.95
CA ILE A 91 -14.20 -0.92 -17.31
C ILE A 91 -14.22 -2.26 -18.05
N VAL A 92 -15.32 -2.48 -18.77
CA VAL A 92 -15.52 -3.63 -19.65
C VAL A 92 -15.06 -3.25 -21.06
N THR A 93 -13.88 -3.72 -21.45
CA THR A 93 -13.33 -3.53 -22.81
C THR A 93 -13.17 -4.83 -23.57
N ASP A 94 -12.87 -5.93 -22.88
CA ASP A 94 -12.58 -7.23 -23.50
C ASP A 94 -13.26 -8.40 -22.76
N LYS A 95 -13.51 -9.49 -23.50
CA LYS A 95 -13.90 -10.83 -22.97
C LYS A 95 -12.89 -11.44 -21.99
N ARG A 96 -11.70 -10.84 -21.82
CA ARG A 96 -10.67 -11.21 -20.82
C ARG A 96 -10.70 -10.34 -19.55
N CYS A 97 -11.36 -9.19 -19.59
CA CYS A 97 -11.70 -8.42 -18.39
C CYS A 97 -13.00 -8.93 -17.75
N GLN A 98 -13.86 -9.54 -18.56
CA GLN A 98 -14.84 -10.54 -18.15
C GLN A 98 -14.13 -11.91 -18.15
N ASN A 99 -14.57 -12.92 -17.39
CA ASN A 99 -14.16 -14.30 -17.69
C ASN A 99 -15.23 -14.95 -18.59
N VAL A 100 -14.84 -16.08 -19.20
CA VAL A 100 -15.38 -16.77 -20.38
C VAL A 100 -16.90 -17.01 -20.44
N ASN A 101 -17.67 -16.84 -19.36
CA ASN A 101 -19.12 -17.13 -19.32
C ASN A 101 -19.98 -15.99 -18.74
N GLY A 102 -19.53 -14.73 -18.81
CA GLY A 102 -20.33 -13.57 -18.34
C GLY A 102 -20.49 -13.44 -16.81
N LEU A 103 -19.91 -14.37 -16.03
CA LEU A 103 -20.11 -14.53 -14.58
C LEU A 103 -18.80 -14.48 -13.75
N GLY A 104 -17.75 -13.82 -14.25
CA GLY A 104 -16.38 -13.95 -13.72
C GLY A 104 -15.94 -12.98 -12.62
N LYS A 105 -15.49 -13.51 -11.47
CA LYS A 105 -14.59 -12.84 -10.51
C LYS A 105 -13.24 -12.55 -11.19
N GLY A 106 -12.96 -11.30 -11.52
CA GLY A 106 -11.73 -10.93 -12.26
C GLY A 106 -10.46 -11.37 -11.52
N HIS A 107 -9.52 -12.00 -12.21
CA HIS A 107 -8.18 -12.30 -11.67
C HIS A 107 -7.54 -10.99 -11.17
N GLY A 108 -7.40 -10.85 -9.84
CA GLY A 108 -6.82 -9.67 -9.21
C GLY A 108 -7.69 -8.40 -9.34
N LEU A 109 -8.95 -8.44 -8.88
CA LEU A 109 -9.79 -7.26 -8.74
C LEU A 109 -9.28 -6.34 -7.60
N ASN A 110 -9.09 -5.07 -7.91
CA ASN A 110 -8.59 -4.04 -6.99
C ASN A 110 -9.59 -2.89 -6.90
N ALA A 111 -9.74 -2.31 -5.72
CA ALA A 111 -10.49 -1.07 -5.56
C ALA A 111 -9.53 0.10 -5.80
N HIS A 112 -9.95 1.03 -6.66
CA HIS A 112 -9.23 2.24 -7.01
C HIS A 112 -10.06 3.46 -6.60
N HIS A 113 -9.41 4.49 -6.08
CA HIS A 113 -10.05 5.75 -5.71
C HIS A 113 -10.11 6.69 -6.92
N LEU A 114 -11.27 7.25 -7.24
CA LEU A 114 -11.38 8.29 -8.26
C LEU A 114 -10.67 9.58 -7.80
N ILE A 115 -11.03 10.07 -6.61
CA ILE A 115 -10.34 11.15 -5.90
C ILE A 115 -9.46 10.53 -4.82
N GLY A 116 -8.18 10.90 -4.84
CA GLY A 116 -7.13 10.26 -4.05
C GLY A 116 -7.39 10.21 -2.53
N ARG A 117 -6.77 9.20 -1.89
CA ARG A 117 -6.89 8.88 -0.45
C ARG A 117 -6.51 10.01 0.53
N SER A 118 -5.91 11.09 0.04
CA SER A 118 -5.60 12.30 0.82
C SER A 118 -6.86 13.11 1.14
N ASN A 119 -7.90 13.03 0.29
CA ASN A 119 -9.17 13.69 0.56
C ASN A 119 -10.02 12.81 1.49
N PHE A 120 -10.02 13.14 2.79
CA PHE A 120 -10.74 12.38 3.80
C PHE A 120 -12.27 12.51 3.68
N ASN A 121 -12.82 13.48 2.96
CA ASN A 121 -14.28 13.60 2.76
C ASN A 121 -14.81 12.38 1.99
N VAL A 122 -14.05 11.91 0.99
CA VAL A 122 -14.49 10.87 0.05
C VAL A 122 -13.62 9.60 0.09
N ARG A 123 -12.59 9.54 0.95
CA ARG A 123 -11.67 8.40 1.02
C ARG A 123 -12.36 7.05 1.22
N TRP A 124 -13.39 7.01 2.07
CA TRP A 124 -14.16 5.80 2.35
C TRP A 124 -15.59 5.87 1.81
N ASP A 125 -15.88 6.85 0.96
CA ASP A 125 -17.13 6.89 0.20
C ASP A 125 -17.06 5.82 -0.90
N VAL A 126 -18.05 4.93 -0.93
CA VAL A 126 -18.10 3.85 -1.92
C VAL A 126 -18.33 4.38 -3.33
N ASP A 127 -18.99 5.52 -3.48
CA ASP A 127 -19.20 6.15 -4.79
C ASP A 127 -17.87 6.63 -5.39
N ASN A 128 -16.91 7.01 -4.55
CA ASN A 128 -15.54 7.39 -4.94
C ASN A 128 -14.66 6.17 -5.29
N GLY A 129 -15.17 4.95 -5.12
CA GLY A 129 -14.48 3.72 -5.44
C GLY A 129 -14.88 3.12 -6.78
N VAL A 130 -13.89 2.58 -7.47
CA VAL A 130 -14.05 1.86 -8.74
C VAL A 130 -13.38 0.50 -8.64
N ALA A 131 -14.09 -0.57 -9.00
CA ALA A 131 -13.52 -1.91 -9.04
C ALA A 131 -12.85 -2.17 -10.40
N LEU A 132 -11.54 -2.43 -10.40
CA LEU A 132 -10.72 -2.59 -11.60
C LEU A 132 -9.92 -3.88 -11.58
N CYS A 133 -9.83 -4.57 -12.72
CA CYS A 133 -8.86 -5.63 -12.90
C CYS A 133 -7.44 -5.05 -12.94
N VAL A 134 -6.43 -5.90 -12.76
CA VAL A 134 -5.03 -5.46 -12.72
C VAL A 134 -4.57 -4.73 -14.01
N LYS A 135 -5.15 -5.10 -15.17
CA LYS A 135 -4.92 -4.45 -16.47
C LYS A 135 -5.35 -2.98 -16.45
N HIS A 136 -6.60 -2.70 -16.07
CA HIS A 136 -7.14 -1.34 -16.01
C HIS A 136 -6.72 -0.56 -14.76
N HIS A 137 -6.23 -1.24 -13.73
CA HIS A 137 -5.69 -0.58 -12.55
C HIS A 137 -4.28 -0.02 -12.83
N VAL A 138 -3.33 -0.85 -13.29
CA VAL A 138 -1.90 -0.48 -13.35
C VAL A 138 -1.20 -0.82 -14.67
N PHE A 139 -1.45 -1.99 -15.26
CA PHE A 139 -0.54 -2.51 -16.29
C PHE A 139 -0.76 -1.95 -17.70
N SER A 140 -2.00 -1.67 -18.10
CA SER A 140 -2.35 -1.14 -19.42
C SER A 140 -1.92 0.33 -19.59
N ILE A 141 -1.66 0.76 -20.82
CA ILE A 141 -1.51 2.19 -21.16
C ILE A 141 -2.80 2.94 -20.83
N TRP A 142 -3.94 2.32 -21.14
CA TRP A 142 -5.28 2.75 -20.74
C TRP A 142 -5.59 2.17 -19.35
N SER A 143 -4.96 2.72 -18.31
CA SER A 143 -5.18 2.34 -16.91
C SER A 143 -5.25 3.57 -16.01
N ALA A 144 -5.85 3.41 -14.83
CA ALA A 144 -6.01 4.48 -13.86
C ALA A 144 -4.67 5.10 -13.43
N HIS A 145 -3.63 4.29 -13.25
CA HIS A 145 -2.32 4.79 -12.82
C HIS A 145 -1.50 5.43 -13.96
N LYS A 146 -1.59 4.91 -15.20
CA LYS A 146 -0.77 5.42 -16.31
C LYS A 146 -1.45 6.56 -17.09
N ASN A 147 -2.77 6.56 -17.15
CA ASN A 147 -3.54 7.58 -17.86
C ASN A 147 -4.78 8.00 -17.04
N PRO A 148 -4.60 8.83 -15.99
CA PRO A 148 -5.69 9.24 -15.11
C PRO A 148 -6.75 10.10 -15.81
N PHE A 149 -6.38 10.90 -16.82
CA PHE A 149 -7.33 11.69 -17.59
C PHE A 149 -8.30 10.82 -18.39
N TRP A 150 -7.77 9.83 -19.13
CA TRP A 150 -8.59 8.85 -19.81
C TRP A 150 -9.47 8.07 -18.84
N PHE A 151 -8.91 7.64 -17.71
CA PHE A 151 -9.64 6.88 -16.71
C PHE A 151 -10.82 7.69 -16.16
N LEU A 152 -10.60 8.96 -15.79
CA LEU A 152 -11.66 9.84 -15.32
C LEU A 152 -12.76 10.01 -16.37
N GLN A 153 -12.40 10.32 -17.62
CA GLN A 153 -13.37 10.46 -18.70
C GLN A 153 -14.16 9.16 -18.88
N LYS A 154 -13.49 8.01 -18.90
CA LYS A 154 -14.14 6.71 -19.05
C LYS A 154 -15.14 6.42 -17.92
N MET A 155 -14.83 6.81 -16.68
CA MET A 155 -15.76 6.65 -15.56
C MET A 155 -16.95 7.61 -15.64
N ILE A 156 -16.75 8.83 -16.13
CA ILE A 156 -17.84 9.77 -16.44
C ILE A 156 -18.75 9.20 -17.53
N ASP A 157 -18.19 8.56 -18.56
CA ASP A 157 -18.97 7.93 -19.63
C ASP A 157 -19.81 6.75 -19.10
N ILE A 158 -19.28 5.97 -18.14
CA ILE A 158 -19.95 4.79 -17.57
C ILE A 158 -21.02 5.19 -16.54
N ARG A 159 -20.69 6.08 -15.59
CA ARG A 159 -21.55 6.41 -14.44
C ARG A 159 -22.28 7.74 -14.59
N GLY A 160 -21.96 8.52 -15.62
CA GLY A 160 -22.59 9.80 -15.93
C GLY A 160 -21.92 11.00 -15.26
N LYS A 161 -22.10 12.18 -15.87
CA LYS A 161 -21.56 13.46 -15.36
C LYS A 161 -22.13 13.85 -14.00
N ALA A 162 -23.43 13.60 -13.77
CA ALA A 162 -24.07 13.93 -12.49
C ALA A 162 -23.43 13.20 -11.30
N TRP A 163 -23.09 11.91 -11.48
CA TRP A 163 -22.36 11.13 -10.47
C TRP A 163 -21.00 11.76 -10.15
N TYR A 164 -20.26 12.19 -11.18
CA TYR A 164 -18.96 12.83 -10.99
C TYR A 164 -19.07 14.16 -10.24
N THR A 165 -20.01 15.03 -10.64
CA THR A 165 -20.25 16.32 -9.98
C THR A 165 -20.60 16.12 -8.51
N MET A 166 -21.48 15.16 -8.19
CA MET A 166 -21.84 14.83 -6.81
C MET A 166 -20.62 14.45 -5.96
N ILE A 167 -19.70 13.63 -6.49
CA ILE A 167 -18.48 13.25 -5.76
C ILE A 167 -17.56 14.46 -5.59
N GLN A 168 -17.45 15.30 -6.62
CA GLN A 168 -16.64 16.51 -6.59
C GLN A 168 -17.14 17.47 -5.50
N ASP A 169 -18.46 17.66 -5.41
CA ASP A 169 -19.09 18.50 -4.38
C ASP A 169 -18.82 17.95 -2.96
N ARG A 170 -18.98 16.63 -2.76
CA ARG A 170 -18.64 15.96 -1.49
C ARG A 170 -17.16 16.14 -1.16
N ALA A 171 -16.28 16.02 -2.14
CA ALA A 171 -14.84 16.16 -1.98
C ALA A 171 -14.43 17.58 -1.60
N LEU A 172 -15.11 18.60 -2.16
CA LEU A 172 -14.86 20.02 -1.89
C LEU A 172 -15.52 20.55 -0.63
N LYS A 173 -16.44 19.78 -0.01
CA LYS A 173 -17.06 20.15 1.28
C LYS A 173 -15.99 20.55 2.30
N ASN A 174 -16.29 21.61 3.05
CA ASN A 174 -15.36 22.21 4.03
C ASN A 174 -13.99 22.59 3.42
N GLY A 175 -13.98 23.05 2.16
CA GLY A 175 -12.76 23.43 1.45
C GLY A 175 -11.82 22.26 1.15
N GLY A 176 -12.33 21.02 1.14
CA GLY A 176 -11.53 19.81 0.91
C GLY A 176 -10.74 19.32 2.12
N ILE A 177 -10.94 19.93 3.29
CA ILE A 177 -10.25 19.57 4.53
C ILE A 177 -11.24 18.83 5.43
N ALA A 178 -10.99 17.54 5.65
CA ALA A 178 -11.76 16.72 6.58
C ALA A 178 -10.85 16.14 7.67
N LYS A 179 -11.34 16.20 8.91
CA LYS A 179 -10.79 15.46 10.05
C LYS A 179 -11.91 14.70 10.72
N HIS A 180 -11.94 13.38 10.48
CA HIS A 180 -12.89 12.51 11.16
C HIS A 180 -12.52 12.31 12.63
N SER A 181 -13.47 12.59 13.50
CA SER A 181 -13.54 12.15 14.90
C SER A 181 -13.49 10.61 15.01
N MET A 182 -13.36 10.05 16.22
CA MET A 182 -13.32 8.59 16.35
C MET A 182 -14.70 7.99 16.05
N GLU A 183 -15.74 8.67 16.52
CA GLU A 183 -17.15 8.33 16.39
C GLU A 183 -17.57 8.35 14.91
N GLU A 184 -17.07 9.29 14.12
CA GLU A 184 -17.27 9.30 12.66
C GLU A 184 -16.62 8.10 11.97
N LEU A 185 -15.40 7.73 12.35
CA LEU A 185 -14.72 6.57 11.77
C LEU A 185 -15.47 5.26 12.08
N GLU A 186 -15.99 5.11 13.30
CA GLU A 186 -16.81 3.96 13.70
C GLU A 186 -18.14 3.93 12.97
N ARG A 187 -18.78 5.08 12.75
CA ARG A 187 -19.99 5.18 11.90
C ARG A 187 -19.72 4.73 10.47
N ILE A 188 -18.61 5.15 9.88
CA ILE A 188 -18.21 4.71 8.53
C ILE A 188 -17.98 3.20 8.51
N GLU A 189 -17.33 2.64 9.54
CA GLU A 189 -17.12 1.20 9.66
C GLU A 189 -18.45 0.43 9.65
N MET A 190 -19.42 0.86 10.45
CA MET A 190 -20.76 0.24 10.49
C MET A 190 -21.47 0.32 9.13
N GLN A 191 -21.38 1.47 8.44
CA GLN A 191 -21.98 1.66 7.12
C GLN A 191 -21.36 0.71 6.08
N LEU A 192 -20.03 0.60 6.05
CA LEU A 192 -19.34 -0.31 5.13
C LEU A 192 -19.70 -1.77 5.40
N ILE A 193 -19.76 -2.18 6.67
CA ILE A 193 -20.19 -3.54 7.04
C ILE A 193 -21.63 -3.79 6.59
N LYS A 194 -22.53 -2.82 6.77
CA LYS A 194 -23.93 -2.93 6.32
C LYS A 194 -24.03 -3.12 4.81
N ILE A 195 -23.26 -2.36 4.03
CA ILE A 195 -23.18 -2.49 2.56
C ILE A 195 -22.69 -3.90 2.19
N ILE A 196 -21.59 -4.35 2.81
CA ILE A 196 -21.01 -5.67 2.52
C ILE A 196 -22.00 -6.79 2.79
N LYS A 197 -22.75 -6.74 3.90
CA LYS A 197 -23.77 -7.74 4.22
C LYS A 197 -24.93 -7.72 3.22
N LYS A 198 -25.46 -6.53 2.93
CA LYS A 198 -26.60 -6.35 2.02
C LYS A 198 -26.31 -6.86 0.62
N GLU A 199 -25.17 -6.47 0.04
CA GLU A 199 -24.81 -6.80 -1.34
C GLU A 199 -24.07 -8.15 -1.46
N GLY A 200 -23.55 -8.67 -0.34
CA GLY A 200 -22.81 -9.94 -0.28
C GLY A 200 -23.68 -11.19 -0.13
N GLY A 201 -24.97 -11.05 0.17
CA GLY A 201 -25.92 -12.18 0.23
C GLY A 201 -25.72 -13.15 1.39
N CYS A 202 -25.17 -12.70 2.52
CA CYS A 202 -25.08 -13.48 3.77
C CYS A 202 -26.13 -13.07 4.79
#